data_AF-A0A182SEI0-F1
#
_entry.id   AF-A0A182SEI0-F1
#
_cell.length_a   1.000
_cell.length_b   1.000
_cell.length_c   1.000
_cell.angle_alpha   90.00
_cell.angle_beta   90.00
_cell.angle_gamma   90.00
#
_symmetry.space_group_name_H-M   'P 1'
#
loop_
_entity.id
_entity.type
_entity.pdbx_description
1 polymer ?
#
loop_
_entity_poly.entity_id
_entity_poly.type
_entity_poly.pdbx_seq_one_letter_code
_entity_poly.pdbx_strand_id
1 'polypeptide(L)'
;MLHETLRRWTVGLLVILSLHSVCGNVGQDELQTKDFNDNQCGKRLAQREGLVKGGYSTRPGDWPWHVALYQRGINSDGFEYACGGSIVHRYLVVTAAHCVTFAASRRKIPTENLLLKLGRFNLSNEMEEHAEEFNVIETIAHVGFRPTTFENDIAILRVEIPIIFNEYIQPVCLWKRDDGFVLPNVYGQSGTVVGWGLADENRVGSALNEARMPVVDSLTCLASDRAFFGRLLYSKAYCAGYKNGTGVCNGDSGGGMFFQFQDRWYLKGVVSFSNTIDSSGLCNLKQYIGFTDASQYIDWLYENTPNSGIDDPILGHPNIRLINQGNCGRNEHIYEFEEKRKPVFKQYPWMVTVRHPFQDSEYVPCNGVLLNRNYILTTTCVDWQDEVSVTLGDYDTGKTKDCGTIDGTEQCISAVQTVSVGQVFRQDGLVLARLTIPAVIGRRDHIEAICLPVTPQQRDRLYNRYIMTGWKESGTDSKILQRDVLDAVDLNRCRTELQATGYHAEAATKIDSKIICARNLNNASRSPQCNDYQPGSAIQAIEKKSNRYLLYGLQTGISYCSVPEQYIAISKYLQWILDNIRG
;
A
#
# COMPACT_ATOMS: atom_id res chain seq x y z
N MET A 1 23.76 41.06 -72.11
CA MET A 1 22.92 42.19 -71.67
C MET A 1 22.83 42.08 -70.16
N LEU A 2 23.66 42.79 -69.39
CA LEU A 2 23.48 44.21 -68.99
C LEU A 2 22.05 44.40 -68.44
N HIS A 3 21.77 44.74 -67.18
CA HIS A 3 22.46 45.55 -66.16
C HIS A 3 22.05 45.04 -64.75
N GLU A 4 22.91 44.90 -63.73
CA GLU A 4 23.58 45.96 -62.94
C GLU A 4 22.57 46.94 -62.29
N THR A 5 22.50 47.17 -60.97
CA THR A 5 23.59 47.76 -60.18
C THR A 5 23.16 48.02 -58.71
N LEU A 6 24.06 47.60 -57.79
CA LEU A 6 24.62 48.40 -56.65
C LEU A 6 23.78 48.60 -55.36
N ARG A 7 24.32 48.59 -54.12
CA ARG A 7 25.61 48.25 -53.47
C ARG A 7 25.45 48.68 -51.99
N ARG A 8 25.89 47.96 -50.94
CA ARG A 8 27.12 48.21 -50.13
C ARG A 8 27.10 47.24 -48.91
N TRP A 9 28.03 46.26 -48.75
CA TRP A 9 29.44 46.30 -48.26
C TRP A 9 29.53 46.37 -46.71
N THR A 10 30.24 45.54 -45.91
CA THR A 10 31.49 44.71 -46.00
C THR A 10 31.46 43.60 -44.90
N VAL A 11 31.80 42.30 -45.11
CA VAL A 11 33.11 41.58 -45.20
C VAL A 11 34.04 41.79 -43.99
N GLY A 12 34.62 40.82 -43.27
CA GLY A 12 34.70 39.35 -43.35
C GLY A 12 35.72 38.75 -42.36
N LEU A 13 35.97 37.44 -42.50
CA LEU A 13 37.17 36.64 -42.13
C LEU A 13 37.38 36.04 -40.70
N LEU A 14 37.41 34.69 -40.71
CA LEU A 14 38.41 33.74 -40.15
C LEU A 14 38.43 33.29 -38.65
N VAL A 15 38.10 31.99 -38.49
CA VAL A 15 38.91 30.87 -37.95
C VAL A 15 39.08 30.67 -36.42
N ILE A 16 38.51 29.53 -35.97
CA ILE A 16 38.93 28.51 -34.98
C ILE A 16 39.33 28.97 -33.57
N LEU A 17 38.54 28.59 -32.55
CA LEU A 17 38.99 27.92 -31.31
C LEU A 17 37.83 27.63 -30.33
N SER A 18 37.91 26.45 -29.70
CA SER A 18 37.33 26.06 -28.40
C SER A 18 35.81 26.17 -28.16
N LEU A 19 35.13 25.02 -28.23
CA LEU A 19 33.90 24.75 -27.49
C LEU A 19 34.25 24.52 -26.01
N HIS A 20 33.88 25.45 -25.13
CA HIS A 20 33.65 25.22 -23.70
C HIS A 20 32.40 25.98 -23.25
N SER A 21 31.46 25.21 -22.70
CA SER A 21 30.51 25.54 -21.63
C SER A 21 29.64 26.81 -21.75
N VAL A 22 28.34 26.59 -22.02
CA VAL A 22 27.27 27.19 -21.20
C VAL A 22 26.21 26.11 -20.95
N CYS A 23 26.20 25.56 -19.74
CA CYS A 23 25.06 24.82 -19.20
C CYS A 23 23.87 25.78 -19.09
N GLY A 24 22.83 25.53 -19.88
CA GLY A 24 21.49 26.06 -19.65
C GLY A 24 20.66 25.00 -18.93
N ASN A 25 20.34 25.25 -17.66
CA ASN A 25 19.45 24.44 -16.84
C ASN A 25 18.07 24.30 -17.52
N VAL A 26 17.75 23.11 -18.00
CA VAL A 26 16.36 22.67 -18.14
C VAL A 26 16.00 21.98 -16.84
N GLY A 27 15.33 22.72 -15.96
CA GLY A 27 14.75 22.15 -14.75
C GLY A 27 13.77 21.04 -15.15
N GLN A 28 14.12 19.80 -14.78
CA GLN A 28 13.16 18.71 -14.70
C GLN A 28 12.26 19.02 -13.50
N ASP A 29 11.02 19.38 -13.76
CA ASP A 29 9.98 19.44 -12.73
C ASP A 29 9.63 17.99 -12.38
N GLU A 30 10.31 17.47 -11.35
CA GLU A 30 9.97 16.20 -10.70
C GLU A 30 8.54 16.31 -10.17
N LEU A 31 7.63 15.45 -10.62
CA LEU A 31 6.34 15.26 -9.97
C LEU A 31 6.58 14.55 -8.62
N GLN A 32 7.08 15.29 -7.63
CA GLN A 32 7.10 14.87 -6.24
C GLN A 32 5.64 14.70 -5.80
N THR A 33 5.17 13.47 -5.66
CA THR A 33 3.95 13.18 -4.92
C THR A 33 4.16 13.62 -3.47
N LYS A 34 3.74 14.85 -3.16
CA LYS A 34 3.66 15.39 -1.80
C LYS A 34 2.65 14.55 -1.04
N ASP A 35 3.15 13.68 -0.18
CA ASP A 35 2.31 13.00 0.82
C ASP A 35 2.06 13.97 1.96
N PHE A 36 0.83 14.45 2.08
CA PHE A 36 0.46 15.47 3.06
C PHE A 36 0.29 14.83 4.45
N ASN A 37 0.77 15.49 5.50
CA ASN A 37 0.76 15.00 6.88
C ASN A 37 -0.68 14.83 7.44
N ASP A 38 -0.90 13.86 8.33
CA ASP A 38 -2.16 13.60 9.05
C ASP A 38 -2.72 14.83 9.77
N ASN A 39 -1.83 15.71 10.23
CA ASN A 39 -2.19 16.96 10.92
C ASN A 39 -2.85 18.01 9.97
N GLN A 40 -3.00 17.69 8.68
CA GLN A 40 -3.59 18.55 7.66
C GLN A 40 -5.01 18.12 7.23
N CYS A 41 -5.76 17.47 8.12
CA CYS A 41 -7.17 17.14 7.87
C CYS A 41 -8.02 18.33 7.42
N GLY A 42 -9.05 18.05 6.62
CA GLY A 42 -10.10 18.98 6.25
C GLY A 42 -9.66 20.13 5.33
N LYS A 43 -8.40 20.18 4.89
CA LYS A 43 -7.96 21.13 3.86
C LYS A 43 -8.21 20.52 2.49
N ARG A 44 -8.52 21.35 1.48
CA ARG A 44 -8.59 20.93 0.08
C ARG A 44 -7.38 21.50 -0.65
N LEU A 45 -6.62 20.64 -1.31
CA LEU A 45 -5.37 21.03 -1.96
C LEU A 45 -5.54 21.38 -3.45
N ALA A 46 -6.54 20.82 -4.11
CA ALA A 46 -6.91 21.19 -5.47
C ALA A 46 -7.25 22.70 -5.53
N GLN A 47 -6.46 23.48 -6.27
CA GLN A 47 -6.71 24.92 -6.43
C GLN A 47 -7.93 25.18 -7.31
N ARG A 48 -8.81 26.08 -6.86
CA ARG A 48 -9.94 26.57 -7.64
C ARG A 48 -9.51 27.72 -8.55
N GLU A 49 -9.40 27.47 -9.85
CA GLU A 49 -9.52 28.56 -10.83
C GLU A 49 -11.02 28.86 -11.06
N GLY A 50 -11.50 29.96 -10.48
CA GLY A 50 -12.84 30.53 -10.74
C GLY A 50 -13.97 30.06 -9.82
N LEU A 51 -14.93 30.97 -9.58
CA LEU A 51 -16.18 30.71 -8.84
C LEU A 51 -17.20 30.06 -9.79
N VAL A 52 -17.69 28.85 -9.48
CA VAL A 52 -18.87 28.29 -10.16
C VAL A 52 -20.11 29.02 -9.66
N LYS A 53 -20.79 29.74 -10.56
CA LYS A 53 -22.05 30.43 -10.25
C LYS A 53 -23.21 29.43 -10.38
N GLY A 54 -23.70 28.90 -9.24
CA GLY A 54 -24.95 28.11 -9.15
C GLY A 54 -24.85 26.57 -9.21
N GLY A 55 -23.70 25.95 -8.90
CA GLY A 55 -23.49 24.51 -9.13
C GLY A 55 -23.89 23.56 -7.99
N TYR A 56 -24.52 22.44 -8.36
CA TYR A 56 -24.73 21.19 -7.59
C TYR A 56 -23.72 20.08 -7.96
N SER A 57 -22.90 20.33 -8.99
CA SER A 57 -21.90 19.40 -9.53
C SER A 57 -20.51 19.70 -8.94
N THR A 58 -19.77 18.66 -8.57
CA THR A 58 -18.42 18.77 -8.01
C THR A 58 -17.35 18.55 -9.09
N ARG A 59 -16.08 18.77 -8.76
CA ARG A 59 -14.92 18.44 -9.60
C ARG A 59 -14.04 17.37 -8.93
N PRO A 60 -13.19 16.66 -9.67
CA PRO A 60 -12.15 15.82 -9.06
C PRO A 60 -11.36 16.58 -7.99
N GLY A 61 -11.25 15.99 -6.80
CA GLY A 61 -10.54 16.59 -5.66
C GLY A 61 -11.34 17.61 -4.83
N ASP A 62 -12.60 17.93 -5.18
CA ASP A 62 -13.43 18.79 -4.32
C ASP A 62 -13.77 18.12 -2.98
N TRP A 63 -13.90 16.79 -2.95
CA TRP A 63 -14.25 16.02 -1.76
C TRP A 63 -13.28 14.85 -1.54
N PRO A 64 -12.00 15.16 -1.26
CA PRO A 64 -10.91 14.19 -1.28
C PRO A 64 -10.97 13.17 -0.13
N TRP A 65 -11.82 13.41 0.87
CA TRP A 65 -12.11 12.48 1.95
C TRP A 65 -13.30 11.56 1.68
N HIS A 66 -14.07 11.76 0.61
CA HIS A 66 -15.21 10.91 0.32
C HIS A 66 -14.76 9.56 -0.26
N VAL A 67 -15.34 8.47 0.24
CA VAL A 67 -14.95 7.11 -0.12
C VAL A 67 -16.14 6.38 -0.73
N ALA A 68 -15.91 5.65 -1.81
CA ALA A 68 -16.87 4.71 -2.36
C ALA A 68 -16.68 3.33 -1.72
N LEU A 69 -17.67 2.85 -0.97
CA LEU A 69 -17.70 1.51 -0.41
C LEU A 69 -18.48 0.58 -1.34
N TYR A 70 -17.77 -0.42 -1.85
CA TYR A 70 -18.32 -1.45 -2.70
C TYR A 70 -18.52 -2.75 -1.91
N GLN A 71 -19.57 -3.48 -2.26
CA GLN A 71 -19.87 -4.82 -1.75
C GLN A 71 -19.89 -5.83 -2.88
N ARG A 72 -19.44 -7.06 -2.63
CA ARG A 72 -19.60 -8.16 -3.58
C ARG A 72 -21.08 -8.56 -3.67
N GLY A 73 -21.63 -8.66 -4.87
CA GLY A 73 -23.02 -9.04 -5.07
C GLY A 73 -23.32 -10.47 -4.62
N ILE A 74 -24.53 -10.70 -4.08
CA ILE A 74 -24.94 -12.04 -3.60
C ILE A 74 -25.04 -13.05 -4.75
N ASN A 75 -25.32 -12.57 -5.97
CA ASN A 75 -25.49 -13.37 -7.19
C ASN A 75 -24.55 -12.93 -8.33
N SER A 76 -23.51 -12.14 -8.02
CA SER A 76 -22.53 -11.67 -9.02
C SER A 76 -21.12 -11.84 -8.47
N ASP A 77 -20.17 -12.14 -9.36
CA ASP A 77 -18.74 -12.18 -9.00
C ASP A 77 -18.11 -10.79 -8.89
N GLY A 78 -18.87 -9.74 -9.20
CA GLY A 78 -18.43 -8.35 -9.20
C GLY A 78 -18.70 -7.60 -7.91
N PHE A 79 -18.00 -6.49 -7.76
CA PHE A 79 -18.24 -5.49 -6.71
C PHE A 79 -19.18 -4.41 -7.22
N GLU A 80 -20.18 -4.07 -6.43
CA GLU A 80 -21.18 -3.03 -6.72
C GLU A 80 -21.10 -1.93 -5.66
N TYR A 81 -21.26 -0.68 -6.10
CA TYR A 81 -21.29 0.46 -5.19
C TYR A 81 -22.48 0.33 -4.24
N ALA A 82 -22.23 0.36 -2.93
CA ALA A 82 -23.24 0.14 -1.92
C ALA A 82 -23.48 1.39 -1.06
N CYS A 83 -22.40 2.04 -0.63
CA CYS A 83 -22.45 3.15 0.33
C CYS A 83 -21.29 4.12 0.13
N GLY A 84 -21.42 5.29 0.75
CA GLY A 84 -20.32 6.23 0.95
C GLY A 84 -19.52 5.96 2.24
N GLY A 85 -18.44 6.72 2.40
CA GLY A 85 -17.62 6.77 3.59
C GLY A 85 -16.80 8.06 3.67
N SER A 86 -16.07 8.22 4.77
CA SER A 86 -15.18 9.37 5.01
C SER A 86 -13.82 8.92 5.53
N ILE A 87 -12.73 9.32 4.88
CA ILE A 87 -11.36 9.12 5.38
C ILE A 87 -11.17 10.02 6.60
N VAL A 88 -10.84 9.43 7.75
CA VAL A 88 -10.56 10.19 9.00
C VAL A 88 -9.13 9.99 9.50
N HIS A 89 -8.44 8.97 8.98
CA HIS A 89 -7.07 8.63 9.32
C HIS A 89 -6.46 7.80 8.18
N ARG A 90 -5.13 7.70 8.05
CA ARG A 90 -4.49 6.89 6.98
C ARG A 90 -4.92 5.43 6.98
N TYR A 91 -5.37 4.92 8.11
CA TYR A 91 -5.80 3.53 8.23
C TYR A 91 -7.31 3.36 8.37
N LEU A 92 -8.09 4.45 8.45
CA LEU A 92 -9.48 4.39 8.88
C LEU A 92 -10.40 5.20 7.97
N VAL A 93 -11.44 4.50 7.52
CA VAL A 93 -12.61 5.09 6.89
C VAL A 93 -13.80 4.90 7.82
N VAL A 94 -14.55 5.97 8.05
CA VAL A 94 -15.82 5.95 8.79
C VAL A 94 -16.97 5.82 7.81
N THR A 95 -17.93 4.95 8.14
CA THR A 95 -19.17 4.75 7.38
C THR A 95 -20.31 4.39 8.34
N ALA A 96 -21.50 4.08 7.84
CA ALA A 96 -22.63 3.62 8.64
C ALA A 96 -22.48 2.13 8.99
N ALA A 97 -22.99 1.69 10.15
CA ALA A 97 -22.94 0.29 10.53
C ALA A 97 -23.80 -0.58 9.61
N HIS A 98 -24.96 -0.10 9.19
CA HIS A 98 -25.83 -0.82 8.27
C HIS A 98 -25.19 -1.07 6.89
N CYS A 99 -24.21 -0.26 6.49
CA CYS A 99 -23.45 -0.44 5.24
C CYS A 99 -22.45 -1.60 5.30
N VAL A 100 -22.18 -2.16 6.48
CA VAL A 100 -21.15 -3.19 6.70
C VAL A 100 -21.69 -4.42 7.44
N THR A 101 -23.01 -4.48 7.63
CA THR A 101 -23.74 -5.58 8.23
C THR A 101 -24.86 -6.06 7.33
N PHE A 102 -25.26 -7.33 7.45
CA PHE A 102 -26.44 -7.82 6.74
C PHE A 102 -27.71 -7.11 7.22
N ALA A 103 -28.67 -6.94 6.30
CA ALA A 103 -29.93 -6.26 6.57
C ALA A 103 -30.64 -6.81 7.82
N ALA A 104 -31.14 -5.89 8.67
CA ALA A 104 -31.80 -6.20 9.93
C ALA A 104 -30.98 -7.08 10.91
N SER A 105 -29.65 -7.12 10.77
CA SER A 105 -28.75 -7.96 11.56
C SER A 105 -27.50 -7.20 12.02
N ARG A 106 -26.89 -7.65 13.13
CA ARG A 106 -25.56 -7.20 13.57
C ARG A 106 -24.43 -8.06 12.98
N ARG A 107 -24.77 -9.06 12.18
CA ARG A 107 -23.77 -9.91 11.52
C ARG A 107 -23.04 -9.07 10.47
N LYS A 108 -21.72 -8.95 10.63
CA LYS A 108 -20.85 -8.20 9.70
C LYS A 108 -20.77 -8.90 8.35
N ILE A 109 -20.67 -8.10 7.29
CA ILE A 109 -20.29 -8.57 5.97
C ILE A 109 -18.81 -8.99 6.03
N PRO A 110 -18.41 -10.16 5.48
CA PRO A 110 -17.01 -10.56 5.45
C PRO A 110 -16.14 -9.52 4.74
N THR A 111 -14.94 -9.29 5.25
CA THR A 111 -14.04 -8.22 4.78
C THR A 111 -13.60 -8.41 3.34
N GLU A 112 -13.47 -9.65 2.87
CA GLU A 112 -13.17 -10.03 1.49
C GLU A 112 -14.29 -9.66 0.50
N ASN A 113 -15.48 -9.34 1.00
CA ASN A 113 -16.62 -8.86 0.21
C ASN A 113 -16.77 -7.33 0.28
N LEU A 114 -15.79 -6.62 0.84
CA LEU A 114 -15.77 -5.16 0.94
C LEU A 114 -14.55 -4.60 0.22
N LEU A 115 -14.75 -3.59 -0.61
CA LEU A 115 -13.70 -2.89 -1.33
C LEU A 115 -13.91 -1.37 -1.19
N LEU A 116 -12.85 -0.64 -0.89
CA LEU A 116 -12.87 0.81 -0.83
C LEU A 116 -12.23 1.37 -2.09
N LYS A 117 -12.89 2.33 -2.74
CA LYS A 117 -12.28 3.16 -3.78
C LYS A 117 -12.22 4.62 -3.32
N LEU A 118 -11.02 5.19 -3.29
CA LEU A 118 -10.72 6.55 -2.83
C LEU A 118 -10.29 7.40 -4.03
N GLY A 119 -10.42 8.72 -3.94
CA GLY A 119 -10.03 9.63 -5.03
C GLY A 119 -10.90 9.53 -6.29
N ARG A 120 -11.98 8.76 -6.24
CA ARG A 120 -12.94 8.60 -7.34
C ARG A 120 -13.79 9.86 -7.47
N PHE A 121 -14.02 10.26 -8.72
CA PHE A 121 -15.01 11.27 -9.07
C PHE A 121 -16.13 10.64 -9.90
N ASN A 122 -15.79 9.77 -10.86
CA ASN A 122 -16.74 9.13 -11.75
C ASN A 122 -16.83 7.60 -11.54
N LEU A 123 -17.96 7.09 -11.07
CA LEU A 123 -18.18 5.66 -10.85
C LEU A 123 -18.20 4.85 -12.16
N SER A 124 -18.53 5.45 -13.30
CA SER A 124 -18.55 4.79 -14.61
C SER A 124 -17.17 4.71 -15.28
N ASN A 125 -16.16 5.41 -14.76
CA ASN A 125 -14.79 5.38 -15.28
C ASN A 125 -13.88 4.56 -14.35
N GLU A 126 -13.60 3.31 -14.71
CA GLU A 126 -12.73 2.44 -13.90
C GLU A 126 -11.23 2.80 -13.97
N MET A 127 -10.81 3.71 -14.86
CA MET A 127 -9.40 4.07 -15.06
C MET A 127 -9.11 5.54 -14.68
N GLU A 128 -9.73 6.05 -13.63
CA GLU A 128 -9.32 7.35 -13.07
C GLU A 128 -7.93 7.24 -12.44
N GLU A 129 -6.95 7.94 -13.02
CA GLU A 129 -5.52 7.86 -12.62
C GLU A 129 -5.29 8.15 -11.13
N HIS A 130 -6.12 8.99 -10.52
CA HIS A 130 -6.01 9.41 -9.13
C HIS A 130 -6.77 8.50 -8.14
N ALA A 131 -7.44 7.47 -8.65
CA ALA A 131 -8.21 6.57 -7.82
C ALA A 131 -7.37 5.42 -7.29
N GLU A 132 -7.56 5.11 -6.01
CA GLU A 132 -6.87 4.02 -5.34
C GLU A 132 -7.86 3.03 -4.73
N GLU A 133 -7.55 1.74 -4.82
CA GLU A 133 -8.38 0.67 -4.27
C GLU A 133 -7.73 0.06 -3.03
N PHE A 134 -8.51 -0.12 -1.97
CA PHE A 134 -8.04 -0.69 -0.71
C PHE A 134 -8.95 -1.83 -0.27
N ASN A 135 -8.33 -2.96 0.06
CA ASN A 135 -9.01 -4.04 0.75
C ASN A 135 -9.26 -3.67 2.22
N VAL A 136 -10.43 -4.03 2.72
CA VAL A 136 -10.74 -3.94 4.14
C VAL A 136 -10.13 -5.15 4.84
N ILE A 137 -9.41 -4.93 5.95
CA ILE A 137 -8.89 -6.02 6.80
C ILE A 137 -9.65 -6.19 8.10
N GLU A 138 -10.41 -5.18 8.51
CA GLU A 138 -11.22 -5.23 9.71
C GLU A 138 -12.42 -4.30 9.60
N THR A 139 -13.59 -4.82 9.98
CA THR A 139 -14.82 -4.06 10.14
C THR A 139 -15.17 -3.98 11.62
N ILE A 140 -15.25 -2.76 12.15
CA ILE A 140 -15.59 -2.44 13.53
C ILE A 140 -16.91 -1.66 13.53
N ALA A 141 -18.03 -2.39 13.52
CA ALA A 141 -19.35 -1.78 13.76
C ALA A 141 -19.51 -1.49 15.25
N HIS A 142 -20.10 -0.33 15.59
CA HIS A 142 -20.29 0.04 16.99
C HIS A 142 -21.12 -1.03 17.73
N VAL A 143 -20.66 -1.44 18.91
CA VAL A 143 -21.27 -2.56 19.69
C VAL A 143 -22.74 -2.33 20.03
N GLY A 144 -23.11 -1.07 20.24
CA GLY A 144 -24.48 -0.63 20.48
C GLY A 144 -25.36 -0.49 19.23
N PHE A 145 -24.89 -0.88 18.04
CA PHE A 145 -25.66 -0.75 16.81
C PHE A 145 -26.96 -1.57 16.88
N ARG A 146 -28.11 -0.92 16.62
CA ARG A 146 -29.42 -1.57 16.53
C ARG A 146 -29.96 -1.50 15.09
N PRO A 147 -29.97 -2.62 14.35
CA PRO A 147 -30.37 -2.62 12.94
C PRO A 147 -31.82 -2.18 12.65
N THR A 148 -32.71 -2.25 13.65
CA THR A 148 -34.13 -1.90 13.49
C THR A 148 -34.45 -0.44 13.80
N THR A 149 -33.68 0.19 14.69
CA THR A 149 -33.87 1.59 15.11
C THR A 149 -32.75 2.52 14.62
N PHE A 150 -31.71 1.98 13.99
CA PHE A 150 -30.51 2.70 13.54
C PHE A 150 -29.77 3.45 14.67
N GLU A 151 -29.99 3.04 15.93
CA GLU A 151 -29.17 3.54 17.04
C GLU A 151 -27.72 3.11 16.85
N ASN A 152 -26.80 4.05 17.04
CA ASN A 152 -25.35 3.83 16.89
C ASN A 152 -24.96 3.26 15.53
N ASP A 153 -25.60 3.78 14.48
CA ASP A 153 -25.34 3.40 13.10
C ASP A 153 -24.04 4.00 12.56
N ILE A 154 -22.91 3.57 13.14
CA ILE A 154 -21.56 3.99 12.77
C ILE A 154 -20.60 2.80 12.81
N ALA A 155 -19.69 2.76 11.85
CA ALA A 155 -18.65 1.74 11.73
C ALA A 155 -17.31 2.34 11.26
N ILE A 156 -16.23 1.65 11.63
CA ILE A 156 -14.88 1.89 11.13
C ILE A 156 -14.50 0.73 10.21
N LEU A 157 -13.94 1.07 9.06
CA LEU A 157 -13.27 0.14 8.16
C LEU A 157 -11.76 0.41 8.24
N ARG A 158 -11.01 -0.62 8.64
CA ARG A 158 -9.55 -0.56 8.72
C ARG A 158 -8.94 -1.12 7.45
N VAL A 159 -7.98 -0.40 6.89
CA VAL A 159 -7.13 -0.86 5.78
C VAL A 159 -5.77 -1.32 6.30
N GLU A 160 -5.11 -2.23 5.58
CA GLU A 160 -3.81 -2.77 5.98
C GLU A 160 -2.66 -1.79 5.72
N ILE A 161 -2.73 -1.11 4.58
CA ILE A 161 -1.70 -0.21 4.08
C ILE A 161 -2.17 1.23 4.32
N PRO A 162 -1.30 2.14 4.78
CA PRO A 162 -1.69 3.53 4.97
C PRO A 162 -2.13 4.16 3.65
N ILE A 163 -3.27 4.82 3.68
CA ILE A 163 -3.74 5.72 2.63
C ILE A 163 -2.75 6.86 2.51
N ILE A 164 -2.22 7.06 1.30
CA ILE A 164 -1.31 8.15 0.98
C ILE A 164 -2.15 9.37 0.62
N PHE A 165 -1.88 10.50 1.27
CA PHE A 165 -2.66 11.69 1.01
C PHE A 165 -2.06 12.49 -0.13
N ASN A 166 -2.88 12.82 -1.12
CA ASN A 166 -2.51 13.57 -2.32
C ASN A 166 -3.60 14.62 -2.62
N GLU A 167 -3.59 15.27 -3.78
CA GLU A 167 -4.57 16.31 -4.12
C GLU A 167 -6.03 15.82 -4.18
N TYR A 168 -6.24 14.52 -4.41
CA TYR A 168 -7.54 13.86 -4.60
C TYR A 168 -7.94 12.96 -3.43
N ILE A 169 -7.01 12.61 -2.54
CA ILE A 169 -7.23 11.74 -1.39
C ILE A 169 -6.68 12.43 -0.14
N GLN A 170 -7.54 12.86 0.78
CA GLN A 170 -7.17 13.57 2.01
C GLN A 170 -8.11 13.16 3.14
N PRO A 171 -7.73 13.26 4.42
CA PRO A 171 -8.64 13.00 5.53
C PRO A 171 -9.49 14.23 5.83
N VAL A 172 -10.70 14.03 6.32
CA VAL A 172 -11.52 15.08 6.93
C VAL A 172 -11.20 15.19 8.42
N CYS A 173 -11.36 16.37 9.01
CA CYS A 173 -11.21 16.50 10.46
C CYS A 173 -12.40 15.91 11.22
N LEU A 174 -12.13 15.33 12.39
CA LEU A 174 -13.17 15.00 13.35
C LEU A 174 -13.65 16.25 14.08
N TRP A 175 -14.87 16.22 14.64
CA TRP A 175 -15.53 17.36 15.31
C TRP A 175 -14.88 17.83 16.64
N LYS A 176 -13.61 17.50 16.85
CA LYS A 176 -12.75 17.90 17.96
C LYS A 176 -11.38 18.24 17.37
N ARG A 177 -10.90 19.44 17.64
CA ARG A 177 -9.60 19.93 17.19
C ARG A 177 -8.48 19.31 18.02
N ASP A 178 -7.26 19.39 17.48
CA ASP A 178 -6.04 18.87 18.14
C ASP A 178 -5.74 19.56 19.48
N ASP A 179 -6.20 20.81 19.65
CA ASP A 179 -6.14 21.57 20.91
C ASP A 179 -7.21 21.15 21.95
N GLY A 180 -8.00 20.11 21.63
CA GLY A 180 -9.07 19.60 22.47
C GLY A 180 -10.39 20.37 22.36
N PHE A 181 -10.45 21.45 21.58
CA PHE A 181 -11.67 22.22 21.39
C PHE A 181 -12.71 21.44 20.59
N VAL A 182 -13.88 21.23 21.18
CA VAL A 182 -15.05 20.65 20.51
C VAL A 182 -15.82 21.75 19.81
N LEU A 183 -16.10 21.57 18.52
CA LEU A 183 -16.80 22.56 17.70
C LEU A 183 -18.26 22.74 18.16
N PRO A 184 -18.85 23.95 18.02
CA PRO A 184 -20.19 24.25 18.48
C PRO A 184 -21.25 23.42 17.75
N ASN A 185 -22.48 23.40 18.30
CA ASN A 185 -23.62 22.82 17.61
C ASN A 185 -23.93 23.62 16.33
N VAL A 186 -24.59 22.95 15.37
CA VAL A 186 -24.85 23.49 14.02
C VAL A 186 -26.34 23.59 13.70
N TYR A 187 -27.22 23.59 14.71
CA TYR A 187 -28.65 23.79 14.48
C TYR A 187 -28.91 25.10 13.73
N GLY A 188 -29.74 25.03 12.69
CA GLY A 188 -30.02 26.14 11.77
C GLY A 188 -28.91 26.44 10.76
N GLN A 189 -27.73 25.83 10.88
CA GLN A 189 -26.63 26.01 9.92
C GLN A 189 -26.70 24.98 8.80
N SER A 190 -26.28 25.38 7.60
CA SER A 190 -26.19 24.47 6.46
C SER A 190 -24.87 23.72 6.44
N GLY A 191 -24.94 22.39 6.42
CA GLY A 191 -23.80 21.52 6.10
C GLY A 191 -23.90 21.01 4.68
N THR A 192 -22.83 20.37 4.21
CA THR A 192 -22.75 19.81 2.86
C THR A 192 -22.66 18.30 2.93
N VAL A 193 -23.55 17.62 2.21
CA VAL A 193 -23.55 16.16 2.03
C VAL A 193 -23.05 15.85 0.62
N VAL A 194 -22.35 14.73 0.49
CA VAL A 194 -21.61 14.35 -0.71
C VAL A 194 -21.89 12.89 -1.01
N GLY A 195 -22.10 12.57 -2.28
CA GLY A 195 -22.30 11.19 -2.70
C GLY A 195 -22.70 11.03 -4.17
N TRP A 196 -22.87 9.77 -4.57
CA TRP A 196 -23.28 9.35 -5.91
C TRP A 196 -24.72 8.82 -5.93
N GLY A 197 -25.50 9.05 -4.88
CA GLY A 197 -26.86 8.53 -4.75
C GLY A 197 -27.77 8.85 -5.93
N LEU A 198 -28.90 8.14 -6.01
CA LEU A 198 -29.82 8.22 -7.14
C LEU A 198 -30.17 9.69 -7.50
N ALA A 199 -29.85 10.07 -8.73
CA ALA A 199 -30.26 11.34 -9.32
C ALA A 199 -31.66 11.24 -9.96
N ASP A 200 -32.17 12.34 -10.51
CA ASP A 200 -33.55 12.53 -11.02
C ASP A 200 -34.06 11.43 -12.00
N GLU A 201 -33.18 10.59 -12.57
CA GLU A 201 -33.53 9.47 -13.46
C GLU A 201 -33.60 8.08 -12.76
N ASN A 202 -33.62 8.03 -11.42
CA ASN A 202 -33.55 6.77 -10.63
C ASN A 202 -32.33 5.91 -10.98
N ARG A 203 -31.23 6.55 -11.39
CA ARG A 203 -29.92 5.93 -11.61
C ARG A 203 -28.89 6.57 -10.70
N VAL A 204 -27.96 5.75 -10.21
CA VAL A 204 -26.79 6.23 -9.46
C VAL A 204 -26.07 7.24 -10.36
N GLY A 205 -25.80 8.43 -9.83
CA GLY A 205 -25.08 9.45 -10.59
C GLY A 205 -23.69 8.95 -10.96
N SER A 206 -23.28 9.14 -12.22
CA SER A 206 -21.93 8.75 -12.63
C SER A 206 -20.88 9.63 -11.95
N ALA A 207 -21.14 10.92 -11.79
CA ALA A 207 -20.24 11.89 -11.14
C ALA A 207 -20.64 12.19 -9.69
N LEU A 208 -19.64 12.50 -8.86
CA LEU A 208 -19.84 12.88 -7.46
C LEU A 208 -20.58 14.23 -7.36
N ASN A 209 -21.61 14.31 -6.51
CA ASN A 209 -22.40 15.52 -6.32
C ASN A 209 -22.36 16.01 -4.88
N GLU A 210 -22.73 17.27 -4.68
CA GLU A 210 -22.89 17.85 -3.35
C GLU A 210 -24.27 18.48 -3.17
N ALA A 211 -24.81 18.38 -1.96
CA ALA A 211 -26.04 19.04 -1.55
C ALA A 211 -25.83 19.78 -0.23
N ARG A 212 -26.15 21.07 -0.21
CA ARG A 212 -26.19 21.85 1.03
C ARG A 212 -27.57 21.75 1.65
N MET A 213 -27.64 21.57 2.97
CA MET A 213 -28.91 21.51 3.69
C MET A 213 -28.77 21.93 5.16
N PRO A 214 -29.78 22.59 5.74
CA PRO A 214 -29.77 23.06 7.12
C PRO A 214 -30.00 21.91 8.08
N VAL A 215 -29.29 21.92 9.20
CA VAL A 215 -29.59 21.06 10.34
C VAL A 215 -30.81 21.62 11.06
N VAL A 216 -31.78 20.76 11.34
CA VAL A 216 -32.99 21.12 12.07
C VAL A 216 -32.98 20.49 13.45
N ASP A 217 -33.61 21.15 14.41
CA ASP A 217 -33.75 20.62 15.76
C ASP A 217 -34.68 19.39 15.78
N SER A 218 -34.52 18.56 16.81
CA SER A 218 -35.23 17.29 16.92
C SER A 218 -36.75 17.46 17.00
N LEU A 219 -37.26 18.55 17.59
CA LEU A 219 -38.72 18.77 17.69
C LEU A 219 -39.30 19.11 16.32
N THR A 220 -38.61 19.96 15.55
CA THR A 220 -38.98 20.25 14.15
C THR A 220 -38.97 18.99 13.29
N CYS A 221 -37.96 18.12 13.46
CA CYS A 221 -37.90 16.86 12.74
C CYS A 221 -39.04 15.91 13.13
N LEU A 222 -39.29 15.71 14.42
CA LEU A 222 -40.39 14.88 14.93
C LEU A 222 -41.76 15.40 14.52
N ALA A 223 -41.96 16.72 14.49
CA ALA A 223 -43.21 17.32 14.06
C ALA A 223 -43.48 17.11 12.56
N SER A 224 -42.42 16.93 11.76
CA SER A 224 -42.54 16.75 10.31
C SER A 224 -43.09 15.38 9.90
N ASP A 225 -42.74 14.33 10.65
CA ASP A 225 -43.24 12.97 10.47
C ASP A 225 -43.01 12.17 11.76
N ARG A 226 -43.97 12.28 12.68
CA ARG A 226 -43.86 11.66 14.01
C ARG A 226 -43.82 10.13 13.94
N ALA A 227 -44.49 9.53 12.96
CA ALA A 227 -44.56 8.08 12.82
C ALA A 227 -43.20 7.51 12.40
N PHE A 228 -42.51 8.19 11.48
CA PHE A 228 -41.18 7.78 11.03
C PHE A 228 -40.10 8.15 12.05
N PHE A 229 -39.95 9.45 12.35
CA PHE A 229 -38.86 9.94 13.19
C PHE A 229 -39.03 9.55 14.67
N GLY A 230 -40.25 9.37 15.17
CA GLY A 230 -40.49 8.98 16.56
C GLY A 230 -39.87 7.64 16.95
N ARG A 231 -39.55 6.78 15.97
CA ARG A 231 -38.91 5.48 16.18
C ARG A 231 -37.39 5.48 15.95
N LEU A 232 -36.87 6.46 15.22
CA LEU A 232 -35.49 6.47 14.70
C LEU A 232 -34.61 7.58 15.30
N LEU A 233 -35.24 8.67 15.75
CA LEU A 233 -34.52 9.81 16.31
C LEU A 233 -34.13 9.52 17.78
N TYR A 234 -32.85 9.62 18.08
CA TYR A 234 -32.29 9.39 19.42
C TYR A 234 -31.22 10.44 19.75
N SER A 235 -30.66 10.42 20.96
CA SER A 235 -29.78 11.48 21.46
C SER A 235 -28.47 11.68 20.67
N LYS A 236 -28.04 10.71 19.88
CA LYS A 236 -26.86 10.82 18.99
C LYS A 236 -27.25 10.82 17.51
N ALA A 237 -28.48 11.24 17.19
CA ALA A 237 -28.91 11.49 15.83
C ALA A 237 -29.51 12.89 15.69
N TYR A 238 -29.38 13.47 14.50
CA TYR A 238 -30.00 14.74 14.14
C TYR A 238 -30.57 14.69 12.73
N CYS A 239 -31.39 15.67 12.39
CA CYS A 239 -32.00 15.77 11.07
C CYS A 239 -31.45 16.95 10.27
N ALA A 240 -31.43 16.82 8.95
CA ALA A 240 -31.16 17.93 8.04
C ALA A 240 -32.00 17.82 6.75
N GLY A 241 -32.23 18.95 6.08
CA GLY A 241 -32.94 18.99 4.79
C GLY A 241 -33.75 20.26 4.56
N TYR A 242 -34.13 20.50 3.30
CA TYR A 242 -35.01 21.63 2.91
C TYR A 242 -36.46 21.20 2.62
N LYS A 243 -36.72 19.89 2.48
CA LYS A 243 -38.02 19.32 2.05
C LYS A 243 -38.52 19.85 0.69
N ASN A 244 -37.63 20.43 -0.11
CA ASN A 244 -37.94 21.07 -1.40
C ASN A 244 -37.54 20.21 -2.61
N GLY A 245 -37.18 18.94 -2.40
CA GLY A 245 -36.62 18.07 -3.44
C GLY A 245 -35.09 17.98 -3.41
N THR A 246 -34.38 18.82 -2.67
CA THR A 246 -32.94 18.64 -2.40
C THR A 246 -32.74 17.68 -1.23
N GLY A 247 -32.00 16.60 -1.43
CA GLY A 247 -31.73 15.62 -0.38
C GLY A 247 -30.70 14.56 -0.78
N VAL A 248 -30.56 13.55 0.06
CA VAL A 248 -29.77 12.35 -0.21
C VAL A 248 -30.72 11.22 -0.62
N CYS A 249 -30.20 10.26 -1.37
CA CYS A 249 -30.96 9.09 -1.80
C CYS A 249 -30.16 7.79 -1.66
N ASN A 250 -30.73 6.70 -2.18
CA ASN A 250 -30.08 5.39 -2.18
C ASN A 250 -28.68 5.49 -2.78
N GLY A 251 -27.69 4.96 -2.06
CA GLY A 251 -26.27 5.07 -2.39
C GLY A 251 -25.51 6.13 -1.57
N ASP A 252 -26.17 7.12 -0.96
CA ASP A 252 -25.49 8.13 -0.12
C ASP A 252 -25.28 7.66 1.33
N SER A 253 -25.92 6.56 1.74
CA SER A 253 -25.76 5.94 3.07
C SER A 253 -24.30 5.78 3.46
N GLY A 254 -23.96 6.07 4.72
CA GLY A 254 -22.58 6.03 5.20
C GLY A 254 -21.69 7.20 4.74
N GLY A 255 -22.15 8.01 3.78
CA GLY A 255 -21.51 9.27 3.40
C GLY A 255 -21.53 10.31 4.53
N GLY A 256 -20.60 11.26 4.48
CA GLY A 256 -20.46 12.29 5.52
C GLY A 256 -21.27 13.56 5.25
N MET A 257 -21.69 14.23 6.32
CA MET A 257 -22.12 15.62 6.32
C MET A 257 -21.03 16.49 6.92
N PHE A 258 -20.54 17.45 6.12
CA PHE A 258 -19.36 18.23 6.41
C PHE A 258 -19.69 19.71 6.63
N PHE A 259 -18.95 20.33 7.55
CA PHE A 259 -19.02 21.77 7.82
C PHE A 259 -17.65 22.38 7.74
N GLN A 260 -17.58 23.59 7.20
CA GLN A 260 -16.34 24.34 7.14
C GLN A 260 -16.25 25.29 8.34
N PHE A 261 -15.22 25.14 9.16
CA PHE A 261 -14.85 26.11 10.19
C PHE A 261 -13.47 26.64 9.84
N GLN A 262 -13.38 27.97 9.68
CA GLN A 262 -12.17 28.63 9.19
C GLN A 262 -11.76 28.03 7.82
N ASP A 263 -10.54 27.52 7.70
CA ASP A 263 -9.96 26.95 6.48
C ASP A 263 -10.06 25.41 6.42
N ARG A 264 -10.82 24.77 7.33
CA ARG A 264 -10.90 23.31 7.44
C ARG A 264 -12.33 22.78 7.45
N TRP A 265 -12.48 21.60 6.87
CA TRP A 265 -13.71 20.82 6.83
C TRP A 265 -13.74 19.74 7.91
N TYR A 266 -14.90 19.60 8.53
CA TYR A 266 -15.13 18.74 9.68
C TYR A 266 -16.33 17.82 9.44
N LEU A 267 -16.18 16.53 9.79
CA LEU A 267 -17.24 15.54 9.76
C LEU A 267 -18.17 15.73 10.97
N LYS A 268 -19.44 16.09 10.71
CA LYS A 268 -20.47 16.21 11.75
C LYS A 268 -21.35 14.98 11.84
N GLY A 269 -21.74 14.43 10.70
CA GLY A 269 -22.70 13.34 10.67
C GLY A 269 -22.43 12.34 9.57
N VAL A 270 -23.01 11.16 9.75
CA VAL A 270 -23.00 10.04 8.81
C VAL A 270 -24.44 9.81 8.35
N VAL A 271 -24.69 9.76 7.05
CA VAL A 271 -26.02 9.49 6.48
C VAL A 271 -26.50 8.11 6.97
N SER A 272 -27.65 8.08 7.66
CA SER A 272 -28.12 6.86 8.33
C SER A 272 -29.49 6.40 7.85
N PHE A 273 -30.52 7.25 7.94
CA PHE A 273 -31.89 6.84 7.59
C PHE A 273 -32.68 7.97 6.90
N SER A 274 -33.56 7.59 5.98
CA SER A 274 -34.51 8.51 5.33
C SER A 274 -35.84 7.80 5.09
N ASN A 275 -36.92 8.58 4.98
CA ASN A 275 -38.23 8.03 4.65
C ASN A 275 -38.30 7.74 3.13
N THR A 276 -39.09 6.74 2.72
CA THR A 276 -39.29 6.40 1.30
C THR A 276 -40.65 6.90 0.80
N ILE A 277 -40.80 7.07 -0.51
CA ILE A 277 -42.06 7.55 -1.13
C ILE A 277 -43.13 6.45 -1.07
N ASP A 278 -42.74 5.21 -1.30
CA ASP A 278 -43.60 4.03 -1.31
C ASP A 278 -42.78 2.73 -1.14
N SER A 279 -43.37 1.58 -1.47
CA SER A 279 -42.74 0.25 -1.43
C SER A 279 -41.62 0.04 -2.46
N SER A 280 -41.38 0.97 -3.37
CA SER A 280 -40.24 0.92 -4.32
C SER A 280 -38.89 1.13 -3.64
N GLY A 281 -38.88 1.65 -2.41
CA GLY A 281 -37.65 1.96 -1.68
C GLY A 281 -36.96 3.26 -2.14
N LEU A 282 -37.60 4.06 -3.00
CA LEU A 282 -37.09 5.37 -3.40
C LEU A 282 -37.20 6.39 -2.26
N CYS A 283 -36.13 7.17 -2.06
CA CYS A 283 -36.06 8.20 -1.02
C CYS A 283 -37.13 9.28 -1.19
N ASN A 284 -37.67 9.79 -0.08
CA ASN A 284 -38.62 10.88 -0.07
C ASN A 284 -37.91 12.22 0.15
N LEU A 285 -37.53 12.88 -0.95
CA LEU A 285 -36.82 14.18 -0.93
C LEU A 285 -37.67 15.36 -0.40
N LYS A 286 -38.94 15.11 -0.03
CA LYS A 286 -39.83 16.07 0.65
C LYS A 286 -39.82 15.88 2.17
N GLN A 287 -38.98 15.01 2.71
CA GLN A 287 -38.79 14.81 4.14
C GLN A 287 -37.36 15.14 4.56
N TYR A 288 -37.14 15.26 5.87
CA TYR A 288 -35.79 15.37 6.42
C TYR A 288 -35.05 14.03 6.34
N ILE A 289 -33.74 14.10 6.51
CA ILE A 289 -32.84 12.95 6.53
C ILE A 289 -32.22 12.85 7.91
N GLY A 290 -32.13 11.63 8.44
CA GLY A 290 -31.48 11.32 9.71
C GLY A 290 -30.01 11.00 9.54
N PHE A 291 -29.19 11.64 10.38
CA PHE A 291 -27.76 11.44 10.45
C PHE A 291 -27.38 10.92 11.83
N THR A 292 -26.45 9.97 11.88
CA THR A 292 -25.73 9.66 13.13
C THR A 292 -24.76 10.81 13.42
N ASP A 293 -24.82 11.40 14.61
CA ASP A 293 -23.93 12.49 15.02
C ASP A 293 -22.54 11.95 15.33
N ALA A 294 -21.63 12.02 14.36
CA ALA A 294 -20.26 11.53 14.47
C ALA A 294 -19.49 12.19 15.62
N SER A 295 -19.86 13.42 16.01
CA SER A 295 -19.23 14.10 17.16
C SER A 295 -19.45 13.39 18.50
N GLN A 296 -20.49 12.56 18.60
CA GLN A 296 -20.82 11.78 19.79
C GLN A 296 -20.05 10.44 19.88
N TYR A 297 -19.16 10.18 18.92
CA TYR A 297 -18.36 8.95 18.81
C TYR A 297 -16.86 9.22 18.70
N ILE A 298 -16.41 10.45 18.93
CA ILE A 298 -14.99 10.84 18.79
C ILE A 298 -14.08 9.98 19.65
N ASP A 299 -14.42 9.76 20.92
CA ASP A 299 -13.59 8.96 21.82
C ASP A 299 -13.51 7.50 21.34
N TRP A 300 -14.63 6.94 20.89
CA TRP A 300 -14.67 5.61 20.29
C TRP A 300 -13.84 5.52 18.99
N LEU A 301 -13.85 6.56 18.15
CA LEU A 301 -13.01 6.63 16.96
C LEU A 301 -11.52 6.67 17.34
N TYR A 302 -11.14 7.44 18.36
CA TYR A 302 -9.76 7.49 18.86
C TYR A 302 -9.32 6.16 19.49
N GLU A 303 -10.15 5.52 20.31
CA GLU A 303 -9.87 4.21 20.91
C GLU A 303 -9.61 3.11 19.87
N ASN A 304 -10.26 3.22 18.71
CA ASN A 304 -10.10 2.27 17.60
C ASN A 304 -9.07 2.73 16.57
N THR A 305 -8.53 3.93 16.72
CA THR A 305 -7.40 4.36 15.90
C THR A 305 -6.20 3.50 16.27
N PRO A 306 -5.52 2.85 15.30
CA PRO A 306 -4.33 2.09 15.62
C PRO A 306 -3.35 3.03 16.33
N ASN A 307 -2.83 2.61 17.49
CA ASN A 307 -1.83 3.35 18.27
C ASN A 307 -0.49 3.59 17.50
N SER A 308 -0.41 3.33 16.21
CA SER A 308 0.86 3.11 15.50
C SER A 308 0.83 3.72 14.10
N GLY A 309 1.42 4.90 14.02
CA GLY A 309 1.78 5.62 12.80
C GLY A 309 2.66 6.83 13.13
N ILE A 310 2.41 7.46 14.29
CA ILE A 310 3.24 8.56 14.80
C ILE A 310 4.45 8.05 15.61
N ASP A 311 4.31 6.93 16.35
CA ASP A 311 5.38 6.40 17.22
C ASP A 311 6.15 5.18 16.66
N ASP A 312 5.68 4.58 15.55
CA ASP A 312 6.41 3.47 14.91
C ASP A 312 7.38 4.03 13.87
N PRO A 313 8.71 3.91 14.09
CA PRO A 313 9.68 4.56 13.22
C PRO A 313 9.70 3.99 11.80
N ILE A 314 9.21 2.76 11.58
CA ILE A 314 9.16 2.09 10.28
C ILE A 314 7.88 2.44 9.52
N LEU A 315 6.72 2.26 10.15
CA LEU A 315 5.42 2.54 9.52
C LEU A 315 5.18 4.04 9.34
N GLY A 316 5.70 4.87 10.25
CA GLY A 316 5.69 6.33 10.13
C GLY A 316 6.77 6.89 9.21
N HIS A 317 7.65 6.05 8.65
CA HIS A 317 8.75 6.52 7.82
C HIS A 317 8.25 7.02 6.45
N PRO A 318 8.65 8.22 5.97
CA PRO A 318 8.15 8.78 4.72
C PRO A 318 8.44 7.91 3.48
N ASN A 319 9.52 7.13 3.53
CA ASN A 319 9.93 6.23 2.43
C ASN A 319 9.28 4.84 2.49
N ILE A 320 8.42 4.53 3.47
CA ILE A 320 7.78 3.20 3.58
C ILE A 320 7.02 2.81 2.30
N ARG A 321 6.45 3.81 1.62
CA ARG A 321 5.76 3.68 0.32
C ARG A 321 6.64 3.10 -0.80
N LEU A 322 7.95 3.30 -0.73
CA LEU A 322 8.89 2.86 -1.77
C LEU A 322 9.11 1.34 -1.75
N ILE A 323 8.67 0.63 -0.72
CA ILE A 323 8.79 -0.83 -0.61
C ILE A 323 7.59 -1.56 -1.28
N ASN A 324 6.58 -0.83 -1.76
CA ASN A 324 5.41 -1.37 -2.49
C ASN A 324 4.79 -2.64 -1.84
N GLN A 325 4.46 -2.54 -0.55
CA GLN A 325 3.91 -3.65 0.23
C GLN A 325 2.60 -4.22 -0.34
N GLY A 326 1.90 -3.44 -1.17
CA GLY A 326 0.67 -3.83 -1.88
C GLY A 326 0.91 -4.71 -3.11
N ASN A 327 2.10 -4.72 -3.71
CA ASN A 327 2.43 -5.54 -4.89
C ASN A 327 3.86 -6.12 -4.77
N CYS A 328 4.08 -6.98 -3.79
CA CYS A 328 5.35 -7.65 -3.54
C CYS A 328 5.14 -9.10 -3.13
N GLY A 329 6.19 -9.92 -3.23
CA GLY A 329 6.30 -11.24 -2.64
C GLY A 329 5.14 -12.17 -3.00
N ARG A 330 4.57 -12.07 -4.20
CA ARG A 330 3.34 -12.79 -4.54
C ARG A 330 3.57 -14.30 -4.45
N ASN A 331 2.68 -14.99 -3.75
CA ASN A 331 2.62 -16.45 -3.77
C ASN A 331 1.41 -16.88 -4.62
N GLU A 332 1.67 -17.38 -5.83
CA GLU A 332 0.62 -17.84 -6.75
C GLU A 332 -0.13 -19.09 -6.24
N HIS A 333 0.50 -19.83 -5.34
CA HIS A 333 -0.11 -20.99 -4.69
C HIS A 333 -0.71 -20.61 -3.34
N ILE A 334 -1.76 -21.32 -2.93
CA ILE A 334 -2.29 -21.19 -1.56
C ILE A 334 -1.21 -21.57 -0.52
N TYR A 335 -1.18 -20.87 0.62
CA TYR A 335 -0.13 -21.06 1.65
C TYR A 335 -0.09 -22.48 2.25
N GLU A 336 -1.16 -23.27 2.11
CA GLU A 336 -1.26 -24.64 2.60
C GLU A 336 -0.54 -25.66 1.72
N PHE A 337 -0.21 -25.28 0.49
CA PHE A 337 0.53 -26.16 -0.42
C PHE A 337 1.98 -26.27 0.04
N GLU A 338 2.44 -27.50 0.24
CA GLU A 338 3.79 -27.77 0.75
C GLU A 338 4.86 -27.12 -0.14
N GLU A 339 5.71 -26.27 0.44
CA GLU A 339 6.68 -25.48 -0.31
C GLU A 339 7.59 -26.36 -1.17
N LYS A 340 8.02 -27.52 -0.66
CA LYS A 340 8.89 -28.48 -1.37
C LYS A 340 8.28 -29.00 -2.68
N ARG A 341 6.96 -28.91 -2.84
CA ARG A 341 6.23 -29.38 -4.03
C ARG A 341 6.00 -28.27 -5.06
N LYS A 342 6.23 -27.00 -4.71
CA LYS A 342 6.11 -25.88 -5.66
C LYS A 342 7.25 -25.91 -6.67
N PRO A 343 7.02 -25.48 -7.93
CA PRO A 343 8.12 -25.26 -8.87
C PRO A 343 9.09 -24.21 -8.32
N VAL A 344 10.36 -24.28 -8.74
CA VAL A 344 11.34 -23.21 -8.45
C VAL A 344 11.36 -22.19 -9.59
N PHE A 345 11.21 -22.67 -10.83
CA PHE A 345 11.07 -21.83 -12.01
C PHE A 345 9.87 -20.87 -11.86
N LYS A 346 10.12 -19.56 -12.08
CA LYS A 346 9.17 -18.44 -11.89
C LYS A 346 8.61 -18.21 -10.49
N GLN A 347 8.99 -18.99 -9.48
CA GLN A 347 8.43 -18.89 -8.13
C GLN A 347 9.08 -17.81 -7.25
N TYR A 348 10.33 -17.43 -7.55
CA TYR A 348 11.11 -16.48 -6.76
C TYR A 348 11.65 -15.32 -7.62
N PRO A 349 10.76 -14.55 -8.29
CA PRO A 349 11.13 -13.52 -9.28
C PRO A 349 11.86 -12.30 -8.72
N TRP A 350 12.05 -12.23 -7.40
CA TRP A 350 12.85 -11.20 -6.72
C TRP A 350 14.31 -11.56 -6.56
N MET A 351 14.71 -12.80 -6.84
CA MET A 351 16.12 -13.19 -6.73
C MET A 351 16.95 -12.48 -7.80
N VAL A 352 18.12 -11.99 -7.39
CA VAL A 352 19.08 -11.35 -8.29
C VAL A 352 20.47 -11.93 -8.11
N THR A 353 21.26 -11.85 -9.18
CA THR A 353 22.69 -12.17 -9.15
C THR A 353 23.52 -10.89 -9.21
N VAL A 354 24.63 -10.85 -8.48
CA VAL A 354 25.54 -9.70 -8.39
C VAL A 354 26.96 -10.17 -8.75
N ARG A 355 27.60 -9.53 -9.72
CA ARG A 355 28.93 -9.92 -10.24
C ARG A 355 29.72 -8.75 -10.81
N HIS A 356 31.03 -8.91 -10.93
CA HIS A 356 31.85 -8.00 -11.72
C HIS A 356 31.62 -8.21 -13.23
N PRO A 357 31.57 -7.14 -14.06
CA PRO A 357 31.29 -7.24 -15.49
C PRO A 357 32.27 -8.12 -16.29
N PHE A 358 33.52 -8.22 -15.82
CA PHE A 358 34.61 -8.92 -16.52
C PHE A 358 34.91 -10.32 -15.96
N GLN A 359 34.15 -10.78 -14.96
CA GLN A 359 34.27 -12.15 -14.46
C GLN A 359 33.60 -13.14 -15.42
N ASP A 360 34.22 -14.31 -15.59
CA ASP A 360 33.70 -15.37 -16.45
C ASP A 360 32.31 -15.82 -15.98
N SER A 361 31.46 -16.18 -16.93
CA SER A 361 30.12 -16.77 -16.72
C SER A 361 30.11 -18.09 -15.93
N GLU A 362 31.29 -18.69 -15.73
CA GLU A 362 31.45 -19.88 -14.87
C GLU A 362 31.52 -19.56 -13.37
N TYR A 363 31.80 -18.31 -12.97
CA TYR A 363 31.88 -17.93 -11.55
C TYR A 363 30.48 -17.63 -10.99
N VAL A 364 30.13 -18.28 -9.88
CA VAL A 364 28.81 -18.15 -9.28
C VAL A 364 28.69 -16.77 -8.61
N PRO A 365 27.68 -15.98 -8.99
CA PRO A 365 27.51 -14.63 -8.49
C PRO A 365 27.05 -14.61 -7.04
N CYS A 366 27.29 -13.46 -6.38
CA CYS A 366 26.60 -13.11 -5.16
C CYS A 366 25.09 -13.15 -5.34
N ASN A 367 24.39 -13.68 -4.36
CA ASN A 367 22.93 -13.64 -4.34
C ASN A 367 22.44 -12.28 -3.83
N GLY A 368 21.22 -11.93 -4.16
CA GLY A 368 20.52 -10.81 -3.55
C GLY A 368 19.03 -10.87 -3.85
N VAL A 369 18.32 -9.83 -3.43
CA VAL A 369 16.88 -9.69 -3.64
C VAL A 369 16.50 -8.29 -4.10
N LEU A 370 15.52 -8.19 -4.99
CA LEU A 370 14.92 -6.95 -5.43
C LEU A 370 13.91 -6.44 -4.40
N LEU A 371 14.13 -5.25 -3.85
CA LEU A 371 13.24 -4.63 -2.87
C LEU A 371 12.16 -3.76 -3.52
N ASN A 372 12.51 -3.08 -4.61
CA ASN A 372 11.62 -2.30 -5.45
C ASN A 372 12.29 -2.09 -6.81
N ARG A 373 11.65 -1.32 -7.71
CA ARG A 373 12.21 -1.06 -9.05
C ARG A 373 13.62 -0.45 -9.07
N ASN A 374 14.08 0.19 -7.99
CA ASN A 374 15.34 0.94 -7.98
C ASN A 374 16.43 0.31 -7.09
N TYR A 375 16.08 -0.60 -6.17
CA TYR A 375 17.00 -1.06 -5.13
C TYR A 375 17.00 -2.56 -4.97
N ILE A 376 18.19 -3.13 -4.81
CA ILE A 376 18.41 -4.50 -4.36
C ILE A 376 19.06 -4.53 -2.98
N LEU A 377 18.89 -5.65 -2.28
CA LEU A 377 19.57 -5.96 -1.02
C LEU A 377 20.43 -7.22 -1.20
N THR A 378 21.66 -7.16 -0.72
CA THR A 378 22.66 -8.24 -0.81
C THR A 378 23.67 -8.10 0.35
N THR A 379 24.80 -8.79 0.30
CA THR A 379 25.86 -8.75 1.31
C THR A 379 27.21 -8.35 0.70
N THR A 380 28.24 -8.21 1.55
CA THR A 380 29.59 -7.82 1.16
C THR A 380 30.39 -8.98 0.52
N CYS A 381 29.90 -9.51 -0.59
CA CYS A 381 30.50 -10.67 -1.25
C CYS A 381 31.13 -10.38 -2.63
N VAL A 382 31.03 -9.14 -3.11
CA VAL A 382 31.85 -8.59 -4.22
C VAL A 382 32.67 -7.40 -3.73
N ASP A 383 33.72 -7.02 -4.47
CA ASP A 383 34.43 -5.76 -4.19
C ASP A 383 33.65 -4.58 -4.74
N TRP A 384 32.88 -3.95 -3.87
CA TRP A 384 32.06 -2.80 -4.23
C TRP A 384 32.85 -1.51 -4.51
N GLN A 385 34.18 -1.56 -4.61
CA GLN A 385 35.01 -0.47 -5.19
C GLN A 385 35.08 -0.55 -6.71
N ASP A 386 34.91 -1.75 -7.28
CA ASP A 386 34.92 -1.97 -8.72
C ASP A 386 33.52 -1.83 -9.32
N GLU A 387 33.44 -1.86 -10.66
CA GLU A 387 32.17 -1.92 -11.35
C GLU A 387 31.46 -3.24 -11.01
N VAL A 388 30.16 -3.13 -10.68
CA VAL A 388 29.30 -4.25 -10.31
C VAL A 388 28.05 -4.22 -11.16
N SER A 389 27.70 -5.38 -11.71
CA SER A 389 26.48 -5.64 -12.47
C SER A 389 25.52 -6.53 -11.68
N VAL A 390 24.22 -6.26 -11.84
CA VAL A 390 23.12 -7.01 -11.24
C VAL A 390 22.31 -7.62 -12.38
N THR A 391 22.04 -8.93 -12.33
CA THR A 391 21.11 -9.59 -13.26
C THR A 391 19.82 -9.96 -12.54
N LEU A 392 18.70 -9.51 -13.10
CA LEU A 392 17.35 -9.65 -12.57
C LEU A 392 16.59 -10.70 -13.38
N GLY A 393 15.86 -11.57 -12.68
CA GLY A 393 14.95 -12.53 -13.28
C GLY A 393 15.62 -13.72 -13.98
N ASP A 394 16.86 -14.00 -13.59
CA ASP A 394 17.60 -15.18 -14.06
C ASP A 394 17.15 -16.43 -13.28
N TYR A 395 17.11 -17.58 -13.95
CA TYR A 395 16.87 -18.88 -13.35
C TYR A 395 18.06 -19.83 -13.56
N ASP A 396 18.63 -19.86 -14.76
CA ASP A 396 19.82 -20.64 -15.11
C ASP A 396 20.92 -19.72 -15.64
N THR A 397 21.79 -19.30 -14.73
CA THR A 397 22.91 -18.38 -14.99
C THR A 397 23.91 -18.88 -16.05
N GLY A 398 23.84 -20.17 -16.42
CA GLY A 398 24.62 -20.77 -17.48
C GLY A 398 24.03 -20.62 -18.88
N LYS A 399 22.80 -20.09 -19.00
CA LYS A 399 22.07 -19.97 -20.26
C LYS A 399 21.60 -18.54 -20.49
N THR A 400 21.36 -18.23 -21.76
CA THR A 400 20.81 -16.93 -22.18
C THR A 400 19.29 -16.93 -22.25
N LYS A 401 18.68 -18.11 -22.31
CA LYS A 401 17.24 -18.33 -22.39
C LYS A 401 16.87 -19.43 -21.41
N ASP A 402 16.08 -19.06 -20.41
CA ASP A 402 15.61 -20.01 -19.41
C ASP A 402 14.26 -20.56 -19.79
N CYS A 403 14.19 -21.89 -19.82
CA CYS A 403 12.98 -22.65 -20.07
C CYS A 403 12.79 -23.67 -18.95
N GLY A 404 11.54 -23.85 -18.53
CA GLY A 404 11.15 -24.80 -17.50
C GLY A 404 9.78 -25.38 -17.80
N THR A 405 9.49 -26.54 -17.22
CA THR A 405 8.20 -27.22 -17.41
C THR A 405 7.23 -26.81 -16.31
N ILE A 406 6.11 -26.21 -16.69
CA ILE A 406 4.99 -25.90 -15.78
C ILE A 406 3.78 -26.69 -16.26
N ASP A 407 3.20 -27.51 -15.38
CA ASP A 407 2.05 -28.38 -15.69
C ASP A 407 2.22 -29.25 -16.95
N GLY A 408 3.44 -29.73 -17.19
CA GLY A 408 3.78 -30.57 -18.34
C GLY A 408 4.02 -29.81 -19.64
N THR A 409 3.89 -28.48 -19.66
CA THR A 409 4.18 -27.63 -20.83
C THR A 409 5.50 -26.90 -20.64
N GLU A 410 6.37 -26.92 -21.66
CA GLU A 410 7.60 -26.12 -21.67
C GLU A 410 7.24 -24.64 -21.83
N GLN A 411 7.66 -23.82 -20.86
CA GLN A 411 7.54 -22.38 -20.90
C GLN A 411 8.93 -21.77 -20.80
N CYS A 412 9.19 -20.73 -21.61
CA CYS A 412 10.43 -19.98 -21.54
C CYS A 412 10.13 -18.56 -21.07
N ILE A 413 10.99 -18.02 -20.20
CA ILE A 413 10.90 -16.62 -19.79
C ILE A 413 11.51 -15.71 -20.85
N SER A 414 11.13 -14.44 -20.81
CA SER A 414 11.79 -13.42 -21.63
C SER A 414 13.21 -13.14 -21.11
N ALA A 415 14.05 -12.52 -21.95
CA ALA A 415 15.45 -12.30 -21.62
C ALA A 415 15.62 -11.55 -20.30
N VAL A 416 16.59 -11.97 -19.48
CA VAL A 416 16.94 -11.33 -18.20
C VAL A 416 17.28 -9.84 -18.36
N GLN A 417 17.26 -9.10 -17.25
CA GLN A 417 17.69 -7.70 -17.24
C GLN A 417 19.00 -7.56 -16.46
N THR A 418 20.09 -7.20 -17.15
CA THR A 418 21.37 -6.87 -16.49
C THR A 418 21.57 -5.36 -16.43
N VAL A 419 21.91 -4.83 -15.26
CA VAL A 419 22.07 -3.39 -14.98
C VAL A 419 23.28 -3.14 -14.09
N SER A 420 23.99 -2.03 -14.30
CA SER A 420 25.08 -1.62 -13.39
C SER A 420 24.53 -1.00 -12.12
N VAL A 421 25.33 -1.02 -11.05
CA VAL A 421 25.02 -0.37 -9.77
C VAL A 421 25.51 1.07 -9.77
N GLY A 422 24.62 2.01 -9.42
CA GLY A 422 24.92 3.44 -9.42
C GLY A 422 25.30 3.99 -8.05
N GLN A 423 24.76 3.44 -6.96
CA GLN A 423 25.04 3.88 -5.60
C GLN A 423 24.95 2.70 -4.62
N VAL A 424 25.81 2.69 -3.61
CA VAL A 424 25.90 1.60 -2.63
C VAL A 424 25.90 2.16 -1.22
N PHE A 425 25.06 1.59 -0.35
CA PHE A 425 25.01 1.85 1.09
C PHE A 425 25.35 0.56 1.82
N ARG A 426 26.16 0.64 2.89
CA ARG A 426 26.60 -0.53 3.66
C ARG A 426 26.34 -0.34 5.14
N GLN A 427 25.86 -1.39 5.81
CA GLN A 427 25.77 -1.44 7.27
C GLN A 427 25.89 -2.90 7.75
N ASP A 428 26.80 -3.17 8.69
CA ASP A 428 26.93 -4.48 9.36
C ASP A 428 26.98 -5.69 8.39
N GLY A 429 27.67 -5.54 7.25
CA GLY A 429 27.78 -6.59 6.20
C GLY A 429 26.59 -6.67 5.23
N LEU A 430 25.53 -5.92 5.48
CA LEU A 430 24.39 -5.72 4.58
C LEU A 430 24.72 -4.63 3.55
N VAL A 431 24.29 -4.85 2.31
CA VAL A 431 24.50 -3.92 1.20
C VAL A 431 23.17 -3.60 0.53
N LEU A 432 22.83 -2.31 0.49
CA LEU A 432 21.71 -1.77 -0.28
C LEU A 432 22.27 -1.06 -1.51
N ALA A 433 21.94 -1.55 -2.70
CA ALA A 433 22.48 -1.05 -3.96
C ALA A 433 21.37 -0.47 -4.84
N ARG A 434 21.56 0.77 -5.31
CA ARG A 434 20.70 1.45 -6.26
C ARG A 434 21.09 1.06 -7.69
N LEU A 435 20.13 0.60 -8.47
CA LEU A 435 20.30 0.28 -9.88
C LEU A 435 20.43 1.57 -10.71
N THR A 436 21.29 1.56 -11.72
CA THR A 436 21.41 2.68 -12.68
C THR A 436 20.19 2.82 -13.58
N ILE A 437 19.55 1.69 -13.90
CA ILE A 437 18.31 1.62 -14.68
C ILE A 437 17.28 0.86 -13.84
N PRO A 438 16.04 1.38 -13.69
CA PRO A 438 15.02 0.69 -12.93
C PRO A 438 14.66 -0.70 -13.48
N ALA A 439 14.40 -1.64 -12.59
CA ALA A 439 13.90 -2.97 -12.91
C ALA A 439 12.48 -2.89 -13.53
N VAL A 440 12.26 -3.71 -14.56
CA VAL A 440 10.99 -3.75 -15.31
C VAL A 440 10.00 -4.70 -14.62
N ILE A 441 9.42 -4.25 -13.51
CA ILE A 441 8.44 -5.01 -12.72
C ILE A 441 7.07 -5.05 -13.42
N GLY A 442 6.38 -6.20 -13.38
CA GLY A 442 4.97 -6.35 -13.79
C GLY A 442 4.72 -6.43 -15.29
N ARG A 443 5.61 -5.90 -16.14
CA ARG A 443 5.60 -6.19 -17.60
C ARG A 443 6.27 -7.51 -17.94
N ARG A 444 7.09 -8.02 -17.03
CA ARG A 444 7.80 -9.29 -17.11
C ARG A 444 7.32 -10.16 -15.95
N ASP A 445 7.00 -11.40 -16.27
CA ASP A 445 6.46 -12.42 -15.35
C ASP A 445 7.52 -13.07 -14.43
N HIS A 446 8.77 -12.64 -14.53
CA HIS A 446 9.92 -13.22 -13.83
C HIS A 446 10.76 -12.14 -13.11
N ILE A 447 10.26 -10.91 -12.99
CA ILE A 447 10.89 -9.82 -12.23
C ILE A 447 9.85 -9.15 -11.32
N GLU A 448 9.95 -9.38 -10.02
CA GLU A 448 9.10 -8.76 -9.00
C GLU A 448 9.90 -8.40 -7.74
N ALA A 449 9.34 -7.58 -6.87
CA ALA A 449 9.96 -7.25 -5.59
C ALA A 449 9.49 -8.20 -4.47
N ILE A 450 10.36 -8.50 -3.50
CA ILE A 450 9.98 -9.22 -2.27
C ILE A 450 9.38 -8.27 -1.22
N CYS A 451 8.44 -8.75 -0.39
CA CYS A 451 7.95 -7.95 0.72
C CYS A 451 8.94 -7.88 1.88
N LEU A 452 8.89 -6.78 2.64
CA LEU A 452 9.62 -6.63 3.91
C LEU A 452 8.67 -6.76 5.11
N PRO A 453 9.13 -7.29 6.26
CA PRO A 453 8.31 -7.44 7.48
C PRO A 453 8.14 -6.09 8.18
N VAL A 454 7.27 -5.22 7.68
CA VAL A 454 7.19 -3.81 8.12
C VAL A 454 6.32 -3.57 9.35
N THR A 455 5.36 -4.43 9.64
CA THR A 455 4.51 -4.27 10.84
C THR A 455 5.23 -4.76 12.11
N PRO A 456 4.94 -4.22 13.31
CA PRO A 456 5.51 -4.72 14.56
C PRO A 456 5.37 -6.23 14.72
N GLN A 457 4.19 -6.77 14.40
CA GLN A 457 3.92 -8.19 14.50
C GLN A 457 4.77 -9.01 13.53
N GLN A 458 5.06 -8.51 12.33
CA GLN A 458 5.95 -9.18 11.37
C GLN A 458 7.41 -9.11 11.85
N ARG A 459 7.88 -7.96 12.36
CA ARG A 459 9.27 -7.76 12.80
C ARG A 459 9.66 -8.64 13.98
N ASP A 460 8.74 -8.84 14.91
CA ASP A 460 8.97 -9.60 16.14
C ASP A 460 8.67 -11.11 15.98
N ARG A 461 8.13 -11.50 14.82
CA ARG A 461 7.76 -12.89 14.57
C ARG A 461 8.98 -13.75 14.28
N LEU A 462 9.13 -14.79 15.09
CA LEU A 462 10.06 -15.88 14.84
C LEU A 462 9.31 -17.04 14.17
N TYR A 463 9.87 -17.55 13.08
CA TYR A 463 9.36 -18.75 12.42
C TYR A 463 10.23 -19.94 12.81
N ASN A 464 9.58 -21.09 13.02
CA ASN A 464 10.30 -22.35 13.24
C ASN A 464 11.05 -22.81 11.99
N ARG A 465 10.56 -22.42 10.81
CA ARG A 465 11.13 -22.77 9.52
C ARG A 465 11.14 -21.59 8.57
N TYR A 466 12.21 -21.47 7.81
CA TYR A 466 12.36 -20.50 6.72
C TYR A 466 12.54 -21.23 5.39
N ILE A 467 12.11 -20.57 4.34
CA ILE A 467 12.33 -20.99 2.96
C ILE A 467 13.58 -20.26 2.51
N MET A 468 14.60 -21.00 2.10
CA MET A 468 15.83 -20.41 1.59
C MET A 468 15.90 -20.54 0.09
N THR A 469 16.33 -19.48 -0.59
CA THR A 469 16.49 -19.45 -2.05
C THR A 469 17.79 -18.77 -2.46
N GLY A 470 18.47 -19.36 -3.43
CA GLY A 470 19.73 -18.85 -3.97
C GLY A 470 20.44 -19.83 -4.89
N TRP A 471 21.55 -19.38 -5.48
CA TRP A 471 22.48 -20.19 -6.24
C TRP A 471 23.60 -20.72 -5.34
N LYS A 472 24.09 -21.94 -5.65
CA LYS A 472 25.14 -22.62 -4.89
C LYS A 472 26.51 -22.27 -5.43
N GLU A 473 27.52 -22.25 -4.57
CA GLU A 473 28.92 -21.98 -4.94
C GLU A 473 29.47 -22.97 -5.96
N SER A 474 29.10 -24.23 -5.87
CA SER A 474 29.66 -25.30 -6.69
C SER A 474 28.68 -26.46 -6.86
N GLY A 475 29.04 -27.42 -7.71
CA GLY A 475 28.19 -28.56 -8.07
C GLY A 475 27.49 -28.38 -9.41
N THR A 476 26.90 -29.47 -9.91
CA THR A 476 26.24 -29.51 -11.22
C THR A 476 24.96 -28.66 -11.30
N ASP A 477 24.40 -28.30 -10.15
CA ASP A 477 23.20 -27.49 -9.98
C ASP A 477 23.51 -26.04 -9.54
N SER A 478 24.79 -25.66 -9.43
CA SER A 478 25.22 -24.31 -9.03
C SER A 478 24.65 -23.18 -9.87
N LYS A 479 24.46 -23.43 -11.17
CA LYS A 479 23.95 -22.44 -12.13
C LYS A 479 22.44 -22.24 -12.07
N ILE A 480 21.71 -23.20 -11.49
CA ILE A 480 20.24 -23.21 -11.44
C ILE A 480 19.78 -22.68 -10.09
N LEU A 481 18.83 -21.76 -10.07
CA LEU A 481 18.25 -21.25 -8.82
C LEU A 481 17.66 -22.40 -8.01
N GLN A 482 18.06 -22.51 -6.74
CA GLN A 482 17.61 -23.57 -5.84
C GLN A 482 16.75 -23.04 -4.70
N ARG A 483 16.06 -23.96 -4.05
CA ARG A 483 15.31 -23.74 -2.82
C ARG A 483 15.60 -24.82 -1.80
N ASP A 484 15.64 -24.44 -0.54
CA ASP A 484 15.54 -25.36 0.59
C ASP A 484 14.59 -24.88 1.70
N VAL A 485 14.30 -25.75 2.66
CA VAL A 485 13.55 -25.42 3.88
C VAL A 485 14.47 -25.65 5.07
N LEU A 486 14.75 -24.57 5.79
CA LEU A 486 15.65 -24.53 6.93
C LEU A 486 14.89 -24.44 8.24
N ASP A 487 15.41 -25.06 9.29
CA ASP A 487 14.91 -24.92 10.65
C ASP A 487 15.66 -23.83 11.37
N ALA A 488 14.90 -22.96 12.03
CA ALA A 488 15.45 -21.92 12.86
C ALA A 488 16.17 -22.54 14.06
N VAL A 489 17.38 -22.03 14.32
CA VAL A 489 18.20 -22.42 15.46
C VAL A 489 18.20 -21.26 16.45
N ASP A 490 17.85 -21.56 17.70
CA ASP A 490 17.91 -20.58 18.79
C ASP A 490 19.32 -19.95 18.90
N LEU A 491 19.38 -18.65 19.22
CA LEU A 491 20.63 -17.90 19.24
C LEU A 491 21.64 -18.42 20.29
N ASN A 492 21.18 -18.89 21.45
CA ASN A 492 22.08 -19.44 22.46
C ASN A 492 22.65 -20.77 21.99
N ARG A 493 21.82 -21.61 21.38
CA ARG A 493 22.26 -22.86 20.76
C ARG A 493 23.24 -22.60 19.62
N CYS A 494 22.94 -21.65 18.74
CA CYS A 494 23.80 -21.24 17.64
C CYS A 494 25.18 -20.78 18.14
N ARG A 495 25.21 -19.94 19.19
CA ARG A 495 26.45 -19.47 19.81
C ARG A 495 27.29 -20.61 20.36
N THR A 496 26.67 -21.54 21.09
CA THR A 496 27.36 -22.70 21.67
C THR A 496 27.94 -23.62 20.58
N GLU A 497 27.17 -23.90 19.52
CA GLU A 497 27.62 -24.73 18.41
C GLU A 497 28.79 -24.07 17.64
N LEU A 498 28.76 -22.74 17.44
CA LEU A 498 29.88 -22.01 16.82
C LEU A 498 31.14 -21.99 17.70
N GLN A 499 31.00 -21.78 19.01
CA GLN A 499 32.13 -21.79 19.95
C GLN A 499 32.83 -23.16 19.99
N ALA A 500 32.08 -24.24 19.87
CA ALA A 500 32.60 -25.61 19.92
C ALA A 500 33.56 -25.95 18.78
N THR A 501 33.55 -25.21 17.66
CA THR A 501 34.41 -25.49 16.49
C THR A 501 35.84 -24.97 16.60
N GLY A 502 36.15 -24.12 17.59
CA GLY A 502 37.49 -23.53 17.79
C GLY A 502 37.91 -22.46 16.77
N TYR A 503 37.55 -22.63 15.48
CA TYR A 503 37.84 -21.68 14.39
C TYR A 503 36.88 -20.49 14.35
N HIS A 504 35.64 -20.63 14.86
CA HIS A 504 34.61 -19.59 14.83
C HIS A 504 34.38 -18.89 16.17
N ALA A 505 35.34 -18.98 17.12
CA ALA A 505 35.19 -18.40 18.45
C ALA A 505 34.90 -16.88 18.41
N GLU A 506 35.54 -16.13 17.52
CA GLU A 506 35.24 -14.70 17.32
C GLU A 506 33.86 -14.47 16.68
N ALA A 507 33.47 -15.29 15.69
CA ALA A 507 32.15 -15.18 15.05
C ALA A 507 31.02 -15.43 16.07
N ALA A 508 31.22 -16.34 17.02
CA ALA A 508 30.24 -16.60 18.08
C ALA A 508 30.02 -15.41 19.01
N THR A 509 31.04 -14.55 19.21
CA THR A 509 30.89 -13.32 20.01
C THR A 509 30.04 -12.25 19.33
N LYS A 510 29.87 -12.34 18.01
CA LYS A 510 29.07 -11.40 17.19
C LYS A 510 27.62 -11.86 16.99
N ILE A 511 27.23 -13.01 17.54
CA ILE A 511 25.85 -13.52 17.46
C ILE A 511 24.97 -12.77 18.46
N ASP A 512 24.11 -11.90 17.93
CA ASP A 512 23.09 -11.15 18.67
C ASP A 512 21.74 -11.18 17.93
N SER A 513 20.81 -10.31 18.34
CA SER A 513 19.47 -10.22 17.73
C SER A 513 19.45 -9.74 16.26
N LYS A 514 20.58 -9.30 15.71
CA LYS A 514 20.74 -8.93 14.30
C LYS A 514 21.07 -10.13 13.41
N ILE A 515 21.24 -11.31 13.99
CA ILE A 515 21.51 -12.56 13.27
C ILE A 515 20.33 -13.51 13.44
N ILE A 516 19.98 -14.24 12.38
CA ILE A 516 19.13 -15.42 12.41
C ILE A 516 20.03 -16.61 12.11
N CYS A 517 19.98 -17.63 12.95
CA CYS A 517 20.64 -18.90 12.67
C CYS A 517 19.63 -19.91 12.13
N ALA A 518 20.00 -20.63 11.07
CA ALA A 518 19.15 -21.66 10.49
C ALA A 518 19.99 -22.86 10.02
N ARG A 519 19.36 -24.02 9.87
CA ARG A 519 20.04 -25.23 9.36
C ARG A 519 19.15 -26.05 8.45
N ASN A 520 19.74 -26.77 7.52
CA ASN A 520 19.03 -27.71 6.67
C ASN A 520 18.61 -28.98 7.45
N LEU A 521 17.37 -29.43 7.28
CA LEU A 521 16.85 -30.66 7.91
C LEU A 521 17.27 -31.96 7.22
N ASN A 522 17.69 -31.92 5.96
CA ASN A 522 17.82 -33.13 5.16
C ASN A 522 19.28 -33.57 5.05
N ASN A 523 19.69 -34.37 6.04
CA ASN A 523 20.73 -35.38 5.93
C ASN A 523 22.19 -34.88 5.99
N ALA A 524 22.88 -35.24 7.09
CA ALA A 524 24.32 -35.06 7.30
C ALA A 524 25.23 -35.70 6.22
N SER A 525 24.65 -36.44 5.26
CA SER A 525 25.34 -37.12 4.17
C SER A 525 24.84 -36.75 2.76
N ARG A 526 23.93 -35.77 2.57
CA ARG A 526 23.50 -35.31 1.23
C ARG A 526 24.07 -33.99 0.75
N SER A 527 25.05 -33.46 1.48
CA SER A 527 26.15 -32.75 0.83
C SER A 527 27.43 -33.55 1.08
N PRO A 528 27.70 -34.65 0.35
CA PRO A 528 29.03 -35.27 0.40
C PRO A 528 30.15 -34.29 0.01
N GLN A 529 29.82 -33.06 -0.41
CA GLN A 529 30.73 -32.03 -0.88
C GLN A 529 30.59 -30.65 -0.20
N CYS A 530 29.62 -30.41 0.70
CA CYS A 530 29.35 -29.07 1.24
C CYS A 530 29.20 -27.99 0.14
N ASN A 531 28.39 -28.27 -0.90
CA ASN A 531 28.10 -27.30 -1.96
C ASN A 531 27.11 -26.24 -1.44
N ASP A 532 27.64 -25.31 -0.66
CA ASP A 532 26.88 -24.32 0.09
C ASP A 532 26.33 -23.20 -0.81
N TYR A 533 25.29 -22.55 -0.33
CA TYR A 533 24.69 -21.40 -0.99
C TYR A 533 25.62 -20.18 -0.89
N GLN A 534 25.75 -19.44 -1.98
CA GLN A 534 26.59 -18.24 -2.01
C GLN A 534 26.02 -17.15 -1.07
N PRO A 535 26.86 -16.24 -0.53
CA PRO A 535 26.39 -15.15 0.30
C PRO A 535 25.33 -14.30 -0.40
N GLY A 536 24.45 -13.72 0.41
CA GLY A 536 23.28 -12.98 -0.04
C GLY A 536 22.07 -13.87 -0.36
N SER A 537 22.16 -15.19 -0.17
CA SER A 537 21.01 -16.09 -0.32
C SER A 537 19.93 -15.72 0.70
N ALA A 538 18.67 -15.74 0.25
CA ALA A 538 17.58 -15.17 1.01
C ALA A 538 16.83 -16.21 1.81
N ILE A 539 16.57 -15.92 3.08
CA ILE A 539 15.55 -16.63 3.87
C ILE A 539 14.27 -15.80 3.96
N GLN A 540 13.16 -16.47 3.69
CA GLN A 540 11.84 -15.86 3.59
C GLN A 540 10.78 -16.75 4.24
N ALA A 541 9.64 -16.15 4.60
CA ALA A 541 8.50 -16.87 5.15
C ALA A 541 7.20 -16.35 4.54
N ILE A 542 6.20 -17.23 4.46
CA ILE A 542 4.89 -16.88 3.91
C ILE A 542 4.00 -16.31 5.03
N GLU A 543 3.51 -15.09 4.86
CA GLU A 543 2.49 -14.53 5.72
C GLU A 543 1.11 -15.09 5.37
N LYS A 544 0.47 -15.74 6.34
CA LYS A 544 -0.83 -16.40 6.13
C LYS A 544 -1.96 -15.46 5.72
N LYS A 545 -1.97 -14.22 6.23
CA LYS A 545 -3.06 -13.26 5.98
C LYS A 545 -3.02 -12.72 4.55
N SER A 546 -1.85 -12.31 4.10
CA SER A 546 -1.65 -11.70 2.78
C SER A 546 -1.33 -12.72 1.68
N ASN A 547 -0.97 -13.96 2.05
CA ASN A 547 -0.40 -14.99 1.17
C ASN A 547 0.81 -14.47 0.38
N ARG A 548 1.78 -13.87 1.08
CA ARG A 548 2.99 -13.28 0.48
C ARG A 548 4.28 -13.75 1.15
N TYR A 549 5.34 -13.80 0.38
CA TYR A 549 6.71 -14.01 0.84
C TYR A 549 7.28 -12.72 1.42
N LEU A 550 7.72 -12.79 2.67
CA LEU A 550 8.41 -11.72 3.37
C LEU A 550 9.87 -12.12 3.58
N LEU A 551 10.78 -11.19 3.29
CA LEU A 551 12.22 -11.36 3.49
C LEU A 551 12.57 -11.23 4.98
N TYR A 552 13.16 -12.27 5.57
CA TYR A 552 13.62 -12.24 6.96
C TYR A 552 15.14 -12.14 7.10
N GLY A 553 15.90 -12.65 6.12
CA GLY A 553 17.35 -12.63 6.23
C GLY A 553 18.11 -12.87 4.94
N LEU A 554 19.38 -12.46 4.95
CA LEU A 554 20.34 -12.70 3.88
C LEU A 554 21.60 -13.36 4.42
N GLN A 555 22.06 -14.40 3.76
CA GLN A 555 23.21 -15.20 4.20
C GLN A 555 24.49 -14.37 4.19
N THR A 556 25.24 -14.38 5.29
CA THR A 556 26.46 -13.58 5.45
C THR A 556 27.70 -14.20 4.80
N GLY A 557 27.74 -15.53 4.70
CA GLY A 557 28.93 -16.26 4.30
C GLY A 557 28.63 -17.73 4.02
N ILE A 558 29.59 -18.40 3.42
CA ILE A 558 29.56 -19.83 3.11
C ILE A 558 29.83 -20.60 4.40
N SER A 559 29.00 -21.58 4.73
CA SER A 559 29.08 -22.34 5.98
C SER A 559 29.03 -23.82 5.67
N TYR A 560 30.18 -24.50 5.81
CA TYR A 560 30.47 -25.89 5.42
C TYR A 560 29.67 -26.96 6.20
N CYS A 561 28.37 -26.76 6.36
CA CYS A 561 27.37 -27.68 6.90
C CYS A 561 27.63 -28.26 8.31
N SER A 562 28.70 -27.83 9.00
CA SER A 562 29.10 -28.32 10.33
C SER A 562 28.52 -27.51 11.48
N VAL A 563 28.05 -26.29 11.20
CA VAL A 563 27.42 -25.37 12.15
C VAL A 563 26.17 -24.73 11.52
N PRO A 564 25.27 -24.13 12.34
CA PRO A 564 24.16 -23.36 11.81
C PRO A 564 24.65 -22.19 10.93
N GLU A 565 23.99 -22.01 9.80
CA GLU A 565 24.22 -20.89 8.88
C GLU A 565 23.72 -19.58 9.50
N GLN A 566 24.37 -18.47 9.15
CA GLN A 566 24.10 -17.15 9.71
C GLN A 566 23.52 -16.20 8.67
N TYR A 567 22.38 -15.61 9.00
CA TYR A 567 21.64 -14.67 8.16
C TYR A 567 21.49 -13.32 8.86
N ILE A 568 21.72 -12.22 8.15
CA ILE A 568 21.45 -10.86 8.65
C ILE A 568 19.93 -10.69 8.81
N ALA A 569 19.45 -10.40 10.01
CA ALA A 569 18.03 -10.24 10.30
C ALA A 569 17.47 -8.92 9.74
N ILE A 570 16.76 -8.97 8.60
CA ILE A 570 16.32 -7.75 7.88
C ILE A 570 15.40 -6.86 8.72
N SER A 571 14.60 -7.45 9.62
CA SER A 571 13.72 -6.68 10.51
C SER A 571 14.48 -5.68 11.39
N LYS A 572 15.78 -5.89 11.65
CA LYS A 572 16.64 -4.98 12.43
C LYS A 572 17.25 -3.84 11.61
N TYR A 573 17.14 -3.89 10.28
CA TYR A 573 17.71 -2.90 9.36
C TYR A 573 16.67 -2.12 8.57
N LEU A 574 15.37 -2.32 8.82
CA LEU A 574 14.31 -1.65 8.08
C LEU A 574 14.43 -0.12 8.13
N GLN A 575 14.74 0.45 9.30
CA GLN A 575 14.93 1.89 9.44
C GLN A 575 16.04 2.38 8.49
N TRP A 576 17.21 1.74 8.55
CA TRP A 576 18.34 2.08 7.70
C TRP A 576 18.04 1.90 6.21
N ILE A 577 17.33 0.83 5.83
CA ILE A 577 16.88 0.63 4.45
C ILE A 577 16.04 1.82 4.01
N LEU A 578 15.04 2.19 4.82
CA LEU A 578 14.11 3.28 4.53
C LEU A 578 14.81 4.65 4.50
N ASP A 579 15.81 4.88 5.37
CA ASP A 579 16.61 6.10 5.39
C ASP A 579 17.41 6.32 4.09
N ASN A 580 17.75 5.24 3.38
CA ASN A 580 18.65 5.27 2.22
C ASN A 580 17.97 5.06 0.85
N ILE A 581 16.76 4.52 0.81
CA ILE A 581 15.98 4.43 -0.44
C ILE A 581 15.38 5.77 -0.86
N ARG A 582 15.28 6.01 -2.17
CA ARG A 582 14.69 7.21 -2.78
C ARG A 582 13.79 6.83 -3.97
N GLY A 583 12.80 7.67 -4.26
CA GLY A 583 11.84 7.50 -5.36
C GLY A 583 12.50 7.44 -6.73
#